data_AF-A0A928H4C4-F1
#
_entry.id   AF-A0A928H4C4-F1
#
_cell.length_a   1.000
_cell.length_b   1.000
_cell.length_c   1.000
_cell.angle_alpha   90.00
_cell.angle_beta   90.00
_cell.angle_gamma   90.00
#
_symmetry.space_group_name_H-M   'P 1'
#
loop_
_entity.id
_entity.type
_entity.pdbx_description
1 polymer ?
#
loop_
_entity_poly.entity_id
_entity_poly.type
_entity_poly.pdbx_seq_one_letter_code
_entity_poly.pdbx_strand_id
1 'polypeptide(L)'
;MAKLLDGVWLWGQNPGSHHVNPDYRLPGKNVMTPVEGCEFFGIDRCCRVAMGAGPYPPFDAESAPLDKLHSVVWSIVGAGSVQYEEGKLGDLDEVLRQAAKHPNIVGGIMDDFLQNEARRALFSPAVLREVKNTLRTAIGRPLEYWTVYYEREMDLDVQEFLDVFDVITFWTWYGENLWKLEENLDTVISNNPGKRLYCGCYLWDYGNGKPLTAEQMQHQLDVYYKYIKAGKVSGIIICSNCCADLGLETVPQLKAFLAEHGNEDI
;
A
#
# COMPACT_ATOMS: atom_id res chain seq x y z
N MET A 1 -16.99 -18.16 -3.31
CA MET A 1 -15.54 -18.35 -3.47
C MET A 1 -14.94 -16.97 -3.66
N ALA A 2 -13.75 -16.71 -3.10
CA ALA A 2 -13.11 -15.40 -3.27
C ALA A 2 -12.62 -15.27 -4.70
N LYS A 3 -12.70 -14.06 -5.26
CA LYS A 3 -12.18 -13.74 -6.58
C LYS A 3 -10.81 -13.09 -6.48
N LEU A 4 -9.99 -13.18 -7.52
CA LEU A 4 -8.70 -12.47 -7.56
C LEU A 4 -8.87 -10.98 -7.28
N LEU A 5 -9.91 -10.36 -7.85
CA LEU A 5 -10.26 -8.95 -7.61
C LEU A 5 -10.51 -8.61 -6.12
N ASP A 6 -10.92 -9.57 -5.29
CA ASP A 6 -11.10 -9.35 -3.85
C ASP A 6 -9.78 -9.07 -3.12
N GLY A 7 -8.65 -9.44 -3.73
CA GLY A 7 -7.31 -9.18 -3.26
C GLY A 7 -6.66 -7.94 -3.89
N VAL A 8 -7.35 -7.17 -4.74
CA VAL A 8 -6.76 -6.02 -5.42
C VAL A 8 -7.13 -4.73 -4.69
N TRP A 9 -6.09 -4.00 -4.25
CA TRP A 9 -6.23 -2.73 -3.55
C TRP A 9 -5.61 -1.59 -4.36
N LEU A 10 -6.10 -0.38 -4.14
CA LEU A 10 -5.45 0.84 -4.61
C LEU A 10 -4.56 1.45 -3.52
N TRP A 11 -3.36 1.91 -3.87
CA TRP A 11 -2.61 2.87 -3.08
C TRP A 11 -3.11 4.30 -3.38
N GLY A 12 -4.09 4.74 -2.59
CA GLY A 12 -4.87 5.94 -2.82
C GLY A 12 -4.26 7.20 -2.20
N GLN A 13 -3.87 8.16 -3.04
CA GLN A 13 -3.20 9.41 -2.63
C GLN A 13 -3.88 10.66 -3.23
N ASN A 14 -3.59 11.84 -2.68
CA ASN A 14 -4.13 13.10 -3.21
C ASN A 14 -3.69 13.30 -4.67
N PRO A 15 -4.57 13.78 -5.56
CA PRO A 15 -4.18 14.09 -6.93
C PRO A 15 -2.92 14.97 -6.99
N GLY A 16 -1.99 14.60 -7.87
CA GLY A 16 -0.73 15.32 -8.07
C GLY A 16 0.31 15.16 -6.95
N SER A 17 0.07 14.33 -5.93
CA SER A 17 1.03 14.16 -4.81
C SER A 17 2.40 13.70 -5.28
N HIS A 18 2.47 12.84 -6.29
CA HIS A 18 3.75 12.34 -6.80
C HIS A 18 4.52 13.38 -7.61
N HIS A 19 3.83 14.33 -8.25
CA HIS A 19 4.47 15.43 -8.99
C HIS A 19 5.15 16.45 -8.09
N VAL A 20 4.86 16.44 -6.78
CA VAL A 20 5.55 17.30 -5.79
C VAL A 20 7.00 16.87 -5.61
N ASN A 21 7.32 15.58 -5.76
CA ASN A 21 8.68 15.09 -5.69
C ASN A 21 9.35 15.14 -7.08
N PRO A 22 10.31 16.04 -7.32
CA PRO A 22 10.96 16.16 -8.63
C PRO A 22 11.79 14.94 -9.02
N ASP A 23 12.23 14.13 -8.05
CA ASP A 23 13.06 12.95 -8.31
C ASP A 23 12.27 11.82 -8.99
N TYR A 24 10.94 11.80 -8.83
CA TYR A 24 10.09 10.80 -9.49
C TYR A 24 9.95 11.04 -11.00
N ARG A 25 10.18 12.28 -11.46
CA ARG A 25 10.19 12.66 -12.89
C ARG A 25 8.98 12.17 -13.68
N LEU A 26 7.81 12.18 -13.05
CA LEU A 26 6.56 11.77 -13.70
C LEU A 26 6.19 12.74 -14.83
N PRO A 27 5.67 12.23 -15.96
CA PRO A 27 5.16 13.07 -17.03
C PRO A 27 3.82 13.70 -16.64
N GLY A 28 3.41 14.71 -17.41
CA GLY A 28 2.04 15.22 -17.41
C GLY A 28 1.58 15.77 -16.06
N LYS A 29 0.27 15.67 -15.82
CA LYS A 29 -0.39 16.07 -14.57
C LYS A 29 -1.43 15.01 -14.23
N ASN A 30 -1.41 14.55 -12.99
CA ASN A 30 -2.44 13.69 -12.44
C ASN A 30 -3.57 14.53 -11.81
N VAL A 31 -4.82 14.11 -12.03
CA VAL A 31 -6.02 14.73 -11.45
C VAL A 31 -6.97 13.71 -10.81
N MET A 32 -6.78 12.43 -11.08
CA MET A 32 -7.65 11.36 -10.59
C MET A 32 -7.58 11.20 -9.06
N THR A 33 -8.73 11.25 -8.41
CA THR A 33 -8.89 10.99 -6.97
C THR A 33 -8.73 9.50 -6.63
N PRO A 34 -8.51 9.11 -5.36
CA PRO A 34 -8.46 7.69 -4.96
C PRO A 34 -9.71 6.91 -5.34
N VAL A 35 -10.86 7.55 -5.19
CA VAL A 35 -12.17 6.99 -5.55
C VAL A 35 -12.26 6.72 -7.05
N GLU A 36 -11.92 7.71 -7.88
CA GLU A 36 -11.95 7.57 -9.34
C GLU A 36 -10.90 6.55 -9.80
N GLY A 37 -9.78 6.43 -9.10
CA GLY A 37 -8.78 5.39 -9.33
C GLY A 37 -9.33 3.99 -9.11
N CYS A 38 -10.07 3.78 -8.02
CA CYS A 38 -10.75 2.50 -7.76
C CYS A 38 -11.73 2.17 -8.89
N GLU A 39 -12.58 3.13 -9.26
CA GLU A 39 -13.54 2.98 -10.38
C GLU A 39 -12.82 2.70 -11.72
N PHE A 40 -11.73 3.39 -11.99
CA PHE A 40 -10.96 3.26 -13.23
C PHE A 40 -10.33 1.87 -13.42
N PHE A 41 -9.87 1.26 -12.32
CA PHE A 41 -9.33 -0.11 -12.33
C PHE A 41 -10.39 -1.20 -12.09
N GLY A 42 -11.64 -0.82 -11.79
CA GLY A 42 -12.72 -1.77 -11.51
C GLY A 42 -12.56 -2.50 -10.18
N ILE A 43 -12.01 -1.82 -9.17
CA ILE A 43 -11.74 -2.34 -7.82
C ILE A 43 -12.49 -1.51 -6.78
N ASP A 44 -12.63 -2.05 -5.57
CA ASP A 44 -13.46 -1.46 -4.51
C ASP A 44 -12.74 -1.42 -3.14
N ARG A 45 -11.40 -1.53 -3.13
CA ARG A 45 -10.59 -1.50 -1.90
C ARG A 45 -9.43 -0.53 -2.02
N CYS A 46 -9.16 0.23 -0.97
CA CYS A 46 -8.18 1.32 -1.00
C CYS A 46 -7.35 1.42 0.30
N CYS A 47 -6.03 1.42 0.16
CA CYS A 47 -5.11 1.93 1.15
C CYS A 47 -5.04 3.45 0.98
N ARG A 48 -5.76 4.21 1.81
CA ARG A 48 -5.77 5.67 1.75
C ARG A 48 -4.58 6.22 2.52
N VAL A 49 -3.60 6.77 1.79
CA VAL A 49 -2.31 7.16 2.34
C VAL A 49 -2.06 8.67 2.21
N ALA A 50 -1.61 9.28 3.31
CA ALA A 50 -1.17 10.67 3.34
C ALA A 50 0.26 10.83 2.81
N MET A 51 0.47 11.91 2.06
CA MET A 51 1.79 12.36 1.60
C MET A 51 2.03 13.81 2.04
N GLY A 52 3.19 14.37 1.73
CA GLY A 52 3.48 15.80 1.96
C GLY A 52 2.51 16.78 1.26
N ALA A 53 1.66 16.32 0.33
CA ALA A 53 0.57 17.11 -0.26
C ALA A 53 -0.81 16.88 0.42
N GLY A 54 -0.83 16.17 1.54
CA GLY A 54 -2.02 15.78 2.27
C GLY A 54 -2.54 14.37 1.93
N PRO A 55 -3.76 14.03 2.40
CA PRO A 55 -4.64 14.91 3.15
C PRO A 55 -4.13 15.18 4.57
N TYR A 56 -4.63 16.25 5.18
CA TYR A 56 -4.31 16.64 6.55
C TYR A 56 -5.55 16.44 7.45
N PRO A 57 -5.40 16.02 8.71
CA PRO A 57 -6.51 15.96 9.65
C PRO A 57 -7.23 17.31 9.80
N PRO A 58 -8.56 17.34 10.01
CA PRO A 58 -9.45 16.19 10.13
C PRO A 58 -9.79 15.52 8.78
N PHE A 59 -9.83 14.18 8.76
CA PHE A 59 -10.03 13.36 7.56
C PHE A 59 -11.50 13.13 7.17
N ASP A 60 -12.47 13.85 7.73
CA ASP A 60 -13.91 13.61 7.48
C ASP A 60 -14.27 13.83 6.01
N ALA A 61 -13.78 14.91 5.40
CA ALA A 61 -14.03 15.23 4.00
C ALA A 61 -13.40 14.19 3.04
N GLU A 62 -12.32 13.53 3.49
CA GLU A 62 -11.61 12.50 2.73
C GLU A 62 -12.23 11.11 2.92
N SER A 63 -12.75 10.83 4.11
CA SER A 63 -13.34 9.53 4.44
C SER A 63 -14.75 9.38 3.87
N ALA A 64 -15.55 10.45 3.88
CA ALA A 64 -16.92 10.45 3.36
C ALA A 64 -17.06 9.88 1.92
N PRO A 65 -16.27 10.30 0.92
CA PRO A 65 -16.38 9.73 -0.43
C PRO A 65 -15.91 8.28 -0.53
N LEU A 66 -15.13 7.77 0.44
CA LEU A 66 -14.64 6.40 0.47
C LEU A 66 -15.67 5.39 0.99
N ASP A 67 -16.80 5.84 1.56
CA ASP A 67 -17.88 4.96 2.05
C ASP A 67 -18.47 4.03 0.99
N LYS A 68 -18.32 4.36 -0.30
CA LYS A 68 -18.76 3.51 -1.41
C LYS A 68 -17.83 2.35 -1.72
N LEU A 69 -16.63 2.34 -1.16
CA LEU A 69 -15.66 1.26 -1.30
C LEU A 69 -15.98 0.15 -0.29
N HIS A 70 -15.72 -1.09 -0.66
CA HIS A 70 -15.92 -2.24 0.22
C HIS A 70 -15.00 -2.19 1.44
N SER A 71 -13.74 -1.81 1.26
CA SER A 71 -12.79 -1.73 2.38
C SER A 71 -11.73 -0.64 2.21
N VAL A 72 -11.42 0.02 3.31
CA VAL A 72 -10.43 1.08 3.39
C VAL A 72 -9.45 0.79 4.52
N VAL A 73 -8.16 0.95 4.24
CA VAL A 73 -7.10 0.99 5.25
C VAL A 73 -6.50 2.39 5.24
N TRP A 74 -6.46 3.06 6.37
CA TRP A 74 -5.95 4.43 6.46
C TRP A 74 -4.50 4.47 6.95
N SER A 75 -3.67 5.34 6.40
CA SER A 75 -2.32 5.54 6.92
C SER A 75 -2.34 6.17 8.31
N ILE A 76 -1.78 5.47 9.30
CA ILE A 76 -1.42 6.05 10.60
C ILE A 76 -0.12 6.82 10.43
N VAL A 77 0.84 6.23 9.73
CA VAL A 77 2.05 6.89 9.28
C VAL A 77 1.99 6.95 7.77
N GLY A 78 2.00 8.15 7.22
CA GLY A 78 2.06 8.42 5.78
C GLY A 78 3.48 8.29 5.23
N ALA A 79 3.62 8.55 3.94
CA ALA A 79 4.88 8.42 3.19
C ALA A 79 6.05 9.10 3.91
N GLY A 80 7.30 8.70 3.63
CA GLY A 80 8.50 9.20 4.32
C GLY A 80 8.66 10.74 4.33
N SER A 81 7.95 11.43 3.43
CA SER A 81 7.83 12.90 3.38
C SER A 81 6.99 13.54 4.51
N VAL A 82 6.16 12.77 5.21
CA VAL A 82 5.30 13.26 6.29
C VAL A 82 6.08 13.31 7.61
N GLN A 83 6.13 14.51 8.20
CA GLN A 83 6.75 14.78 9.49
C GLN A 83 5.70 14.69 10.60
N TYR A 84 6.08 14.07 11.71
CA TYR A 84 5.26 13.96 12.91
C TYR A 84 5.94 14.65 14.08
N GLU A 85 5.14 15.30 14.94
CA GLU A 85 5.63 15.85 16.19
C GLU A 85 6.14 14.73 17.12
N GLU A 86 7.19 15.03 17.89
CA GLU A 86 7.76 14.10 18.85
C GLU A 86 6.70 13.69 19.89
N GLY A 87 6.53 12.38 20.10
CA GLY A 87 5.50 11.83 20.99
C GLY A 87 4.13 11.61 20.35
N LYS A 88 3.91 12.01 19.08
CA LYS A 88 2.68 11.67 18.34
C LYS A 88 2.85 10.32 17.64
N LEU A 89 1.91 9.39 17.86
CA LEU A 89 1.88 8.07 17.20
C LEU A 89 1.28 8.14 15.79
N GLY A 90 1.83 9.01 14.95
CA GLY A 90 1.25 9.31 13.64
C GLY A 90 -0.14 9.94 13.77
N ASP A 91 -1.07 9.54 12.91
CA ASP A 91 -2.48 9.96 12.92
C ASP A 91 -3.41 8.91 13.55
N LEU A 92 -2.90 8.08 14.47
CA LEU A 92 -3.65 6.97 15.08
C LEU A 92 -5.02 7.39 15.62
N ASP A 93 -5.09 8.41 16.46
CA ASP A 93 -6.34 8.88 17.06
C ASP A 93 -7.36 9.33 16.00
N GLU A 94 -6.87 9.97 14.94
CA GLU A 94 -7.70 10.42 13.84
C GLU A 94 -8.22 9.22 13.02
N VAL A 95 -7.37 8.24 12.73
CA VAL A 95 -7.77 6.99 12.06
C VAL A 95 -8.82 6.23 12.87
N LEU A 96 -8.66 6.13 14.20
CA LEU A 96 -9.65 5.50 15.08
C LEU A 96 -10.98 6.26 15.04
N ARG A 97 -10.93 7.59 15.07
CA ARG A 97 -12.14 8.43 14.97
C ARG A 97 -12.86 8.24 13.64
N GLN A 98 -12.13 8.17 12.52
CA GLN A 98 -12.73 7.88 11.22
C GLN A 98 -13.31 6.46 11.18
N ALA A 99 -12.59 5.46 11.69
CA ALA A 99 -13.08 4.08 11.72
C ALA A 99 -14.32 3.88 12.61
N ALA A 100 -14.50 4.70 13.64
CA ALA A 100 -15.74 4.70 14.42
C ALA A 100 -16.94 5.27 13.64
N LYS A 101 -16.72 6.17 12.67
CA LYS A 101 -17.75 6.77 11.83
C LYS A 101 -18.05 5.98 10.56
N HIS A 102 -17.03 5.35 9.99
CA HIS A 102 -17.05 4.69 8.69
C HIS A 102 -16.72 3.19 8.87
N PRO A 103 -17.75 2.30 8.90
CA PRO A 103 -17.55 0.88 9.17
C PRO A 103 -16.67 0.13 8.16
N ASN A 104 -16.57 0.64 6.93
CA ASN A 104 -15.73 0.07 5.88
C ASN A 104 -14.24 0.41 6.05
N ILE A 105 -13.86 1.27 7.00
CA ILE A 105 -12.47 1.41 7.41
C ILE A 105 -12.12 0.21 8.29
N VAL A 106 -11.26 -0.67 7.78
CA VAL A 106 -10.95 -1.98 8.38
C VAL A 106 -9.57 -2.03 9.02
N GLY A 107 -8.73 -1.02 8.83
CA GLY A 107 -7.36 -1.07 9.34
C GLY A 107 -6.60 0.25 9.30
N GLY A 108 -5.43 0.22 9.91
CA GLY A 108 -4.40 1.25 9.82
C GLY A 108 -3.13 0.69 9.16
N ILE A 109 -2.43 1.51 8.38
CA ILE A 109 -1.14 1.15 7.76
C ILE A 109 0.00 2.08 8.20
N MET A 110 1.19 1.51 8.41
CA MET A 110 2.43 2.23 8.65
C MET A 110 3.27 2.27 7.36
N ASP A 111 3.32 3.43 6.73
CA ASP A 111 4.10 3.65 5.51
C ASP A 111 5.53 4.16 5.83
N ASP A 112 6.52 3.70 5.05
CA ASP A 112 7.93 4.13 5.07
C ASP A 112 8.58 4.32 6.46
N PHE A 113 8.11 3.65 7.52
CA PHE A 113 8.67 3.86 8.87
C PHE A 113 9.99 3.09 9.09
N LEU A 114 10.25 2.06 8.29
CA LEU A 114 11.50 1.30 8.31
C LEU A 114 12.66 2.03 7.62
N GLN A 115 12.39 3.10 6.87
CA GLN A 115 13.34 3.75 5.95
C GLN A 115 14.63 4.24 6.62
N ASN A 116 14.58 4.69 7.89
CA ASN A 116 15.76 5.21 8.59
C ASN A 116 15.72 4.93 10.10
N GLU A 117 16.89 5.01 10.74
CA GLU A 117 17.07 4.73 12.17
C GLU A 117 16.21 5.63 13.07
N ALA A 118 16.07 6.91 12.75
CA ALA A 118 15.29 7.84 13.55
C ALA A 118 13.80 7.44 13.59
N ARG A 119 13.23 7.05 12.44
CA ARG A 119 11.84 6.55 12.36
C ARG A 119 11.69 5.21 13.08
N ARG A 120 12.66 4.29 12.95
CA ARG A 120 12.64 3.01 13.69
C ARG A 120 12.77 3.19 15.20
N ALA A 121 13.52 4.20 15.66
CA ALA A 121 13.60 4.54 17.07
C ALA A 121 12.29 5.13 17.59
N LEU A 122 11.66 6.03 16.82
CA LEU A 122 10.35 6.60 17.14
C LEU A 122 9.25 5.53 17.19
N PHE A 123 9.26 4.60 16.24
CA PHE A 123 8.32 3.49 16.13
C PHE A 123 8.98 2.16 16.51
N SER A 124 9.53 2.10 17.72
CA SER A 124 10.12 0.87 18.26
C SER A 124 9.09 -0.28 18.32
N PRO A 125 9.51 -1.56 18.38
CA PRO A 125 8.58 -2.69 18.49
C PRO A 125 7.63 -2.59 19.70
N ALA A 126 8.05 -1.99 20.81
CA ALA A 126 7.17 -1.75 21.96
C ALA A 126 6.04 -0.77 21.62
N VAL A 127 6.38 0.37 20.99
CA VAL A 127 5.41 1.37 20.53
C VAL A 127 4.46 0.77 19.49
N LEU A 128 4.97 -0.01 18.53
CA LEU A 128 4.14 -0.68 17.53
C LEU A 128 3.13 -1.66 18.17
N ARG A 129 3.52 -2.38 19.22
CA ARG A 129 2.61 -3.26 19.98
C ARG A 129 1.52 -2.46 20.70
N GLU A 130 1.83 -1.28 21.22
CA GLU A 130 0.84 -0.37 21.81
C GLU A 130 -0.17 0.14 20.77
N VAL A 131 0.32 0.54 19.58
CA VAL A 131 -0.53 0.92 18.45
C VAL A 131 -1.45 -0.23 18.05
N LYS A 132 -0.90 -1.45 17.91
CA LYS A 132 -1.68 -2.65 17.61
C LYS A 132 -2.77 -2.92 18.65
N ASN A 133 -2.42 -2.88 19.94
CA ASN A 133 -3.39 -3.08 21.02
C ASN A 133 -4.53 -2.04 20.93
N THR A 134 -4.18 -0.78 20.72
CA THR A 134 -5.15 0.31 20.57
C THR A 134 -6.08 0.07 19.38
N LEU A 135 -5.55 -0.29 18.21
CA LEU A 135 -6.34 -0.65 17.02
C LEU A 135 -7.32 -1.80 17.28
N ARG A 136 -6.99 -2.72 18.21
CA ARG A 136 -7.82 -3.87 18.52
C ARG A 136 -8.95 -3.57 19.51
N THR A 137 -8.79 -2.58 20.38
CA THR A 137 -9.69 -2.39 21.52
C THR A 137 -10.43 -1.05 21.55
N ALA A 138 -9.91 -0.01 20.91
CA ALA A 138 -10.35 1.37 21.18
C ALA A 138 -11.79 1.71 20.74
N ILE A 139 -12.30 1.08 19.66
CA ILE A 139 -13.58 1.47 19.05
C ILE A 139 -14.65 0.36 19.10
N GLY A 140 -14.47 -0.65 19.94
CA GLY A 140 -15.42 -1.76 20.12
C GLY A 140 -15.44 -2.81 18.99
N ARG A 141 -14.60 -2.65 17.97
CA ARG A 141 -14.29 -3.67 16.96
C ARG A 141 -12.80 -3.65 16.63
N PRO A 142 -12.18 -4.80 16.31
CA PRO A 142 -10.77 -4.83 16.01
C PRO A 142 -10.49 -4.33 14.58
N LEU A 143 -9.44 -3.49 14.45
CA LEU A 143 -8.89 -3.04 13.17
C LEU A 143 -7.59 -3.77 12.84
N GLU A 144 -7.35 -4.00 11.55
CA GLU A 144 -6.14 -4.63 11.05
C GLU A 144 -4.95 -3.68 11.08
N TYR A 145 -3.75 -4.21 11.33
CA TYR A 145 -2.53 -3.42 11.33
C TYR A 145 -1.58 -3.86 10.21
N TRP A 146 -1.34 -2.95 9.28
CA TRP A 146 -0.61 -3.17 8.04
C TRP A 146 0.74 -2.45 8.08
N THR A 147 1.72 -2.98 7.34
CA THR A 147 3.01 -2.31 7.13
C THR A 147 3.46 -2.38 5.68
N VAL A 148 4.30 -1.43 5.30
CA VAL A 148 5.09 -1.44 4.08
C VAL A 148 6.48 -2.02 4.39
N TYR A 149 6.98 -2.85 3.48
CA TYR A 149 8.33 -3.42 3.52
C TYR A 149 8.92 -3.44 2.12
N TYR A 150 10.14 -2.93 1.96
CA TYR A 150 10.78 -2.86 0.65
C TYR A 150 11.91 -3.87 0.49
N GLU A 151 12.17 -4.26 -0.76
CA GLU A 151 13.35 -5.06 -1.12
C GLU A 151 14.67 -4.47 -0.60
N ARG A 152 14.80 -3.13 -0.59
CA ARG A 152 16.01 -2.43 -0.13
C ARG A 152 16.21 -2.49 1.39
N GLU A 153 15.20 -2.95 2.12
CA GLU A 153 15.20 -3.08 3.57
C GLU A 153 15.49 -4.53 3.99
N MET A 154 15.66 -5.45 3.04
CA MET A 154 15.84 -6.89 3.32
C MET A 154 17.13 -7.24 4.06
N ASP A 155 18.16 -6.41 3.95
CA ASP A 155 19.42 -6.58 4.67
C ASP A 155 19.39 -5.97 6.09
N LEU A 156 18.27 -5.35 6.49
CA LEU A 156 18.12 -4.78 7.83
C LEU A 156 17.58 -5.84 8.81
N ASP A 157 18.05 -5.81 10.05
CA ASP A 157 17.45 -6.61 11.14
C ASP A 157 16.16 -5.95 11.63
N VAL A 158 15.06 -6.23 10.94
CA VAL A 158 13.74 -5.62 11.19
C VAL A 158 12.64 -6.62 11.53
N GLN A 159 12.98 -7.90 11.73
CA GLN A 159 11.97 -8.95 11.94
C GLN A 159 11.10 -8.68 13.18
N GLU A 160 11.68 -8.17 14.28
CA GLU A 160 10.90 -7.82 15.48
C GLU A 160 9.83 -6.75 15.20
N PHE A 161 10.09 -5.84 14.25
CA PHE A 161 9.10 -4.86 13.82
C PHE A 161 7.99 -5.54 13.01
N LEU A 162 8.36 -6.37 12.02
CA LEU A 162 7.41 -7.08 11.14
C LEU A 162 6.50 -8.03 11.92
N ASP A 163 6.98 -8.65 12.99
CA ASP A 163 6.24 -9.57 13.85
C ASP A 163 4.99 -8.94 14.47
N VAL A 164 4.98 -7.63 14.66
CA VAL A 164 3.83 -6.92 15.22
C VAL A 164 2.65 -6.89 14.24
N PHE A 165 2.87 -6.75 12.94
CA PHE A 165 1.80 -6.48 11.97
C PHE A 165 0.98 -7.72 11.60
N ASP A 166 -0.28 -7.51 11.20
CA ASP A 166 -1.17 -8.56 10.71
C ASP A 166 -1.00 -8.78 9.20
N VAL A 167 -0.59 -7.72 8.48
CA VAL A 167 -0.39 -7.71 7.03
C VAL A 167 0.91 -7.01 6.69
N ILE A 168 1.70 -7.62 5.81
CA ILE A 168 2.88 -6.98 5.21
C ILE A 168 2.61 -6.77 3.73
N THR A 169 2.91 -5.57 3.26
CA THR A 169 2.87 -5.21 1.84
C THR A 169 4.31 -5.10 1.36
N PHE A 170 4.70 -5.93 0.40
CA PHE A 170 6.09 -6.02 -0.06
C PHE A 170 6.27 -5.32 -1.41
N TRP A 171 7.26 -4.42 -1.50
CA TRP A 171 7.42 -3.52 -2.64
C TRP A 171 8.82 -3.58 -3.24
N THR A 172 8.89 -3.67 -4.58
CA THR A 172 10.12 -3.53 -5.36
C THR A 172 10.22 -2.11 -5.90
N TRP A 173 11.22 -1.35 -5.43
CA TRP A 173 11.32 0.09 -5.70
C TRP A 173 11.99 0.40 -7.04
N TYR A 174 12.94 -0.44 -7.46
CA TYR A 174 13.71 -0.28 -8.69
C TYR A 174 13.24 -1.28 -9.74
N GLY A 175 12.98 -0.82 -10.96
CA GLY A 175 12.50 -1.68 -12.04
C GLY A 175 13.44 -2.84 -12.37
N GLU A 176 14.75 -2.65 -12.29
CA GLU A 176 15.75 -3.71 -12.51
C GLU A 176 15.73 -4.81 -11.45
N ASN A 177 15.21 -4.53 -10.25
CA ASN A 177 15.12 -5.52 -9.19
C ASN A 177 13.89 -6.43 -9.32
N LEU A 178 12.96 -6.12 -10.23
CA LEU A 178 11.81 -6.99 -10.50
C LEU A 178 12.25 -8.40 -10.93
N TRP A 179 13.45 -8.56 -11.50
CA TRP A 179 14.00 -9.87 -11.86
C TRP A 179 14.38 -10.74 -10.66
N LYS A 180 14.40 -10.17 -9.44
CA LYS A 180 14.58 -10.88 -8.18
C LYS A 180 13.27 -11.04 -7.42
N LEU A 181 12.13 -10.65 -8.01
CA LEU A 181 10.86 -10.58 -7.32
C LEU A 181 10.44 -11.93 -6.71
N GLU A 182 10.59 -13.04 -7.44
CA GLU A 182 10.29 -14.37 -6.91
C GLU A 182 11.17 -14.76 -5.72
N GLU A 183 12.48 -14.55 -5.82
CA GLU A 183 13.46 -14.84 -4.77
C GLU A 183 13.14 -14.01 -3.51
N ASN A 184 12.88 -12.72 -3.71
CA ASN A 184 12.55 -11.80 -2.63
C ASN A 184 11.22 -12.19 -1.96
N LEU A 185 10.18 -12.47 -2.75
CA LEU A 185 8.88 -12.89 -2.22
C LEU A 185 8.99 -14.21 -1.44
N ASP A 186 9.68 -15.21 -1.97
CA ASP A 186 9.86 -16.49 -1.28
C ASP A 186 10.60 -16.32 0.05
N THR A 187 11.57 -15.40 0.11
CA THR A 187 12.26 -15.02 1.35
C THR A 187 11.31 -14.35 2.35
N VAL A 188 10.54 -13.36 1.90
CA VAL A 188 9.58 -12.64 2.76
C VAL A 188 8.51 -13.60 3.31
N ILE A 189 7.98 -14.49 2.46
CA ILE A 189 7.01 -15.53 2.86
C ILE A 189 7.61 -16.45 3.91
N SER A 190 8.83 -16.94 3.68
CA SER A 190 9.49 -17.90 4.58
C SER A 190 9.78 -17.30 5.95
N ASN A 191 10.16 -16.02 6.00
CA ASN A 191 10.44 -15.30 7.24
C ASN A 191 9.18 -14.90 8.02
N ASN A 192 8.01 -14.88 7.36
CA ASN A 192 6.76 -14.38 7.94
C ASN A 192 5.62 -15.41 7.88
N PRO A 193 5.81 -16.63 8.42
CA PRO A 193 4.84 -17.71 8.30
C PRO A 193 3.50 -17.31 8.92
N GLY A 194 2.41 -17.53 8.17
CA GLY A 194 1.05 -17.27 8.63
C GLY A 194 0.59 -15.80 8.58
N LYS A 195 1.46 -14.86 8.19
CA LYS A 195 1.06 -13.47 7.92
C LYS A 195 0.43 -13.36 6.54
N ARG A 196 -0.53 -12.44 6.39
CA ARG A 196 -1.02 -12.09 5.05
C ARG A 196 -0.03 -11.18 4.36
N LEU A 197 0.19 -11.44 3.08
CA LEU A 197 1.16 -10.73 2.26
C LEU A 197 0.47 -10.18 1.02
N TYR A 198 0.69 -8.91 0.72
CA TYR A 198 0.28 -8.30 -0.53
C TYR A 198 1.50 -7.80 -1.29
N CYS A 199 1.46 -7.86 -2.62
CA CYS A 199 2.53 -7.34 -3.45
C CYS A 199 2.23 -5.92 -3.92
N GLY A 200 3.17 -5.01 -3.75
CA GLY A 200 3.13 -3.68 -4.30
C GLY A 200 3.34 -3.68 -5.81
N CYS A 201 2.36 -3.17 -6.57
CA CYS A 201 2.40 -3.10 -8.03
C CYS A 201 2.59 -1.64 -8.46
N TYR A 202 3.84 -1.26 -8.72
CA TYR A 202 4.14 0.05 -9.29
C TYR A 202 3.91 0.08 -10.80
N LEU A 203 3.32 1.18 -11.26
CA LEU A 203 3.14 1.48 -12.69
C LEU A 203 4.30 2.31 -13.28
N TRP A 204 5.23 2.74 -12.42
CA TRP A 204 6.36 3.61 -12.73
C TRP A 204 7.60 3.15 -11.95
N ASP A 205 8.79 3.27 -12.55
CA ASP A 205 10.05 2.95 -11.87
C ASP A 205 10.50 4.18 -11.06
N TYR A 206 9.95 4.31 -9.85
CA TYR A 206 10.26 5.42 -8.95
C TYR A 206 11.73 5.47 -8.55
N GLY A 207 12.37 4.30 -8.40
CA GLY A 207 13.79 4.20 -8.07
C GLY A 207 14.70 4.87 -9.08
N ASN A 208 14.34 4.80 -10.37
CA ASN A 208 15.09 5.42 -11.45
C ASN A 208 14.45 6.68 -12.05
N GLY A 209 13.25 7.04 -11.62
CA GLY A 209 12.48 8.16 -12.17
C GLY A 209 12.22 8.00 -13.67
N LYS A 210 11.81 6.81 -14.11
CA LYS A 210 11.55 6.50 -15.54
C LYS A 210 10.36 5.53 -15.72
N PRO A 211 9.84 5.36 -16.95
CA PRO A 211 8.84 4.34 -17.20
C PRO A 211 9.39 2.93 -16.95
N LEU A 212 8.56 2.06 -16.37
CA LEU A 212 8.80 0.61 -16.45
C LEU A 212 8.65 0.15 -17.91
N THR A 213 9.44 -0.84 -18.32
CA THR A 213 9.27 -1.48 -19.62
C THR A 213 8.04 -2.39 -19.60
N ALA A 214 7.50 -2.67 -20.80
CA ALA A 214 6.43 -3.67 -20.95
C ALA A 214 6.86 -5.05 -20.41
N GLU A 215 8.12 -5.42 -20.59
CA GLU A 215 8.65 -6.71 -20.10
C GLU A 215 8.69 -6.77 -18.57
N GLN A 216 9.12 -5.68 -17.92
CA GLN A 216 9.11 -5.55 -16.46
C GLN A 216 7.68 -5.61 -15.90
N MET A 217 6.75 -4.91 -16.54
CA MET A 217 5.35 -4.91 -16.14
C MET A 217 4.69 -6.29 -16.34
N GLN A 218 4.97 -6.96 -17.46
CA GLN A 218 4.47 -8.31 -17.69
C GLN A 218 5.04 -9.30 -16.65
N HIS A 219 6.35 -9.26 -16.41
CA HIS A 219 7.00 -10.14 -15.45
C HIS A 219 6.42 -9.99 -14.03
N GLN A 220 6.24 -8.77 -13.52
CA GLN A 220 5.63 -8.58 -12.20
C GLN A 220 4.20 -9.15 -12.12
N LEU A 221 3.39 -8.98 -13.16
CA LEU A 221 2.00 -9.47 -13.20
C LEU A 221 1.94 -11.00 -13.25
N ASP A 222 2.82 -11.63 -14.05
CA ASP A 222 2.92 -13.08 -14.14
C ASP A 222 3.31 -13.70 -12.79
N VAL A 223 4.26 -13.09 -12.10
CA VAL A 223 4.67 -13.50 -10.75
C VAL A 223 3.51 -13.33 -9.76
N TYR A 224 2.84 -12.18 -9.75
CA TYR A 224 1.70 -11.95 -8.86
C TYR A 224 0.58 -12.95 -9.08
N TYR A 225 0.21 -13.21 -10.33
CA TYR A 225 -0.79 -14.22 -10.67
C TYR A 225 -0.41 -15.60 -10.12
N LYS A 226 0.81 -16.06 -10.43
CA LYS A 226 1.32 -17.35 -9.94
C LYS A 226 1.25 -17.47 -8.42
N TYR A 227 1.64 -16.42 -7.69
CA TYR A 227 1.69 -16.45 -6.23
C TYR A 227 0.29 -16.35 -5.60
N ILE A 228 -0.62 -15.57 -6.19
CA ILE A 228 -2.03 -15.50 -5.76
C ILE A 228 -2.70 -16.86 -5.96
N LYS A 229 -2.59 -17.47 -7.15
CA LYS A 229 -3.19 -18.79 -7.45
C LYS A 229 -2.63 -19.91 -6.57
N ALA A 230 -1.39 -19.77 -6.11
CA ALA A 230 -0.77 -20.70 -5.17
C ALA A 230 -1.14 -20.43 -3.70
N GLY A 231 -1.94 -19.39 -3.40
CA GLY A 231 -2.29 -18.99 -2.04
C GLY A 231 -1.11 -18.46 -1.22
N LYS A 232 0.01 -18.11 -1.89
CA LYS A 232 1.23 -17.61 -1.24
C LYS A 232 1.12 -16.13 -0.84
N VAL A 233 0.37 -15.35 -1.61
CA VAL A 233 0.07 -13.94 -1.34
C VAL A 233 -1.43 -13.71 -1.48
N SER A 234 -1.95 -12.74 -0.74
CA SER A 234 -3.36 -12.38 -0.67
C SER A 234 -3.83 -11.48 -1.81
N GLY A 235 -2.91 -10.91 -2.59
CA GLY A 235 -3.24 -10.07 -3.74
C GLY A 235 -2.19 -9.00 -4.04
N ILE A 236 -2.61 -7.95 -4.73
CA ILE A 236 -1.75 -6.82 -5.15
C ILE A 236 -2.30 -5.48 -4.69
N ILE A 237 -1.40 -4.51 -4.53
CA ILE A 237 -1.74 -3.10 -4.25
C ILE A 237 -1.20 -2.24 -5.37
N ILE A 238 -2.10 -1.67 -6.18
CA ILE A 238 -1.76 -0.85 -7.33
C ILE A 238 -1.33 0.53 -6.87
N CYS A 239 -0.09 0.91 -7.15
CA CYS A 239 0.40 2.26 -6.95
C CYS A 239 0.54 2.96 -8.30
N SER A 240 -0.32 3.92 -8.62
CA SER A 240 -1.38 4.54 -7.79
C SER A 240 -2.44 5.19 -8.69
N ASN A 241 -3.54 5.71 -8.13
CA ASN A 241 -4.38 6.69 -8.82
C ASN A 241 -3.55 7.87 -9.34
N CYS A 242 -2.42 8.19 -8.70
CA CYS A 242 -1.49 9.23 -9.13
C CYS A 242 -0.74 8.94 -10.44
N CYS A 243 -0.77 7.70 -10.94
CA CYS A 243 -0.17 7.30 -12.21
C CYS A 243 -1.20 6.88 -13.27
N ALA A 244 -2.44 6.64 -12.87
CA ALA A 244 -3.45 5.99 -13.70
C ALA A 244 -3.86 6.81 -14.94
N ASP A 245 -3.81 8.13 -14.86
CA ASP A 245 -4.23 9.08 -15.92
C ASP A 245 -3.05 9.74 -16.65
N LEU A 246 -1.83 9.24 -16.49
CA LEU A 246 -0.62 9.83 -17.08
C LEU A 246 -0.29 9.31 -18.49
N GLY A 247 -1.08 8.37 -19.01
CA GLY A 247 -0.84 7.76 -20.32
C GLY A 247 0.34 6.77 -20.35
N LEU A 248 0.66 6.14 -19.21
CA LEU A 248 1.71 5.13 -19.12
C LEU A 248 1.30 3.84 -19.85
N GLU A 249 2.24 3.17 -20.51
CA GLU A 249 2.00 1.87 -21.17
C GLU A 249 1.69 0.72 -20.20
N THR A 250 2.11 0.86 -18.93
CA THR A 250 1.84 -0.11 -17.85
C THR A 250 0.36 -0.12 -17.44
N VAL A 251 -0.35 1.00 -17.57
CA VAL A 251 -1.77 1.13 -17.20
C VAL A 251 -2.66 0.20 -18.03
N PRO A 252 -2.64 0.22 -19.38
CA PRO A 252 -3.47 -0.69 -20.17
C PRO A 252 -3.09 -2.17 -19.96
N GLN A 253 -1.81 -2.48 -19.69
CA GLN A 253 -1.38 -3.85 -19.39
C GLN A 253 -1.99 -4.35 -18.07
N LEU A 254 -1.94 -3.56 -17.00
CA LEU A 254 -2.60 -3.89 -15.74
C LEU A 254 -4.12 -4.06 -15.92
N LYS A 255 -4.76 -3.18 -16.70
CA LYS A 255 -6.21 -3.30 -16.94
C LYS A 255 -6.56 -4.56 -17.72
N ALA A 256 -5.76 -4.96 -18.70
CA ALA A 256 -5.94 -6.20 -19.43
C ALA A 256 -5.81 -7.40 -18.48
N PHE A 257 -4.79 -7.41 -17.62
CA PHE A 257 -4.61 -8.43 -16.58
C PHE A 257 -5.82 -8.56 -15.65
N LEU A 258 -6.34 -7.44 -15.13
CA LEU A 258 -7.51 -7.44 -14.25
C LEU A 258 -8.77 -7.92 -14.98
N ALA A 259 -8.94 -7.55 -16.26
CA ALA A 259 -10.06 -8.00 -17.06
C ALA A 259 -10.01 -9.51 -17.36
N GLU A 260 -8.82 -10.04 -17.59
CA GLU A 260 -8.59 -11.46 -17.90
C GLU A 260 -8.74 -12.34 -16.66
N HIS A 261 -8.05 -11.99 -15.56
CA HIS A 261 -7.92 -12.87 -14.40
C HIS A 261 -8.77 -12.47 -13.20
N GLY A 262 -9.32 -11.25 -13.18
CA GLY A 262 -9.96 -10.68 -11.98
C GLY A 262 -11.14 -11.49 -11.43
N ASN A 263 -11.89 -12.15 -12.31
CA ASN A 263 -13.07 -12.96 -11.96
C ASN A 263 -12.75 -14.44 -11.71
N GLU A 264 -11.48 -14.85 -11.81
CA GLU A 264 -11.07 -16.20 -11.44
C GLU A 264 -11.23 -16.44 -9.93
N ASP A 265 -11.60 -17.66 -9.56
CA ASP A 265 -11.61 -18.11 -8.16
C ASP A 265 -10.17 -18.33 -7.65
N ILE A 266 -9.95 -17.98 -6.38
CA ILE A 266 -8.70 -18.16 -5.64
C ILE A 266 -8.94 -18.87 -4.30
#